data_AF-E8R8Z8-F1
#
_entry.id   AF-E8R8Z8-F1
#
_cell.length_a   1.000
_cell.length_b   1.000
_cell.length_c   1.000
_cell.angle_alpha   90.00
_cell.angle_beta   90.00
_cell.angle_gamma   90.00
#
_symmetry.space_group_name_H-M   'P 1'
#
loop_
_entity.id
_entity.type
_entity.pdbx_description
1 polymer ?
#
loop_
_entity_poly.entity_id
_entity_poly.type
_entity_poly.pdbx_seq_one_letter_code
_entity_poly.pdbx_strand_id
1 'polypeptide(L)'
;MKPVYVKVLEKNGLKLYVLKGLEDLANTLEPGEANVVLLLDTGVIDRIAFKLLGIPAYFCMGKAVIGFTTSREDDAPPCESEGHRNLFMERDGGVKLKLYSQRLPRILALPLSEVNRVARFIAVGASGVAVNLAVAELSHRLLQGNPLIANPIASTAGFEASVLWNFTLHEEWTFKDAGLSSKGRLVRLIKYHLASIASWMSQVFFATVMPIYLGTPFWLGQAVGVLVGFTVNFILGYIYTWSWSRL
;
A
#
# COMPACT_ATOMS: atom_id res chain seq x y z
N MET A 1 21.10 15.09 -16.87
CA MET A 1 21.92 15.78 -15.86
C MET A 1 22.83 14.73 -15.24
N LYS A 2 24.13 15.01 -15.07
CA LYS A 2 25.01 14.09 -14.34
C LYS A 2 24.58 14.08 -12.87
N PRO A 3 24.49 12.91 -12.22
CA PRO A 3 24.18 12.85 -10.79
C PRO A 3 25.28 13.55 -9.99
N VAL A 4 24.91 14.33 -8.98
CA VAL A 4 25.85 14.97 -8.06
C VAL A 4 25.78 14.20 -6.75
N TYR A 5 26.90 13.61 -6.36
CA TYR A 5 27.03 12.91 -5.08
C TYR A 5 27.82 13.77 -4.10
N VAL A 6 27.42 13.72 -2.83
CA VAL A 6 28.06 14.42 -1.72
C VAL A 6 28.61 13.39 -0.75
N LYS A 7 29.85 13.58 -0.29
CA LYS A 7 30.43 12.77 0.76
C LYS A 7 29.71 13.08 2.08
N VAL A 8 29.14 12.07 2.72
CA VAL A 8 28.37 12.27 3.97
C VAL A 8 29.08 11.67 5.17
N LEU A 9 29.78 10.54 5.00
CA LEU A 9 30.46 9.85 6.09
C LEU A 9 31.81 9.30 5.65
N GLU A 10 32.73 9.16 6.59
CA GLU A 10 33.98 8.42 6.41
C GLU A 10 34.23 7.54 7.65
N LYS A 11 34.41 6.25 7.44
CA LYS A 11 34.65 5.27 8.50
C LYS A 11 35.65 4.23 8.03
N ASN A 12 36.69 3.98 8.80
CA ASN A 12 37.74 2.98 8.48
C ASN A 12 38.36 3.15 7.08
N GLY A 13 38.53 4.40 6.60
CA GLY A 13 39.08 4.69 5.27
C GLY A 13 38.11 4.48 4.10
N LEU A 14 36.85 4.13 4.37
CA LEU A 14 35.77 4.10 3.38
C LEU A 14 34.97 5.39 3.44
N LYS A 15 34.80 6.04 2.28
CA LYS A 15 34.01 7.25 2.11
C LYS A 15 32.64 6.87 1.56
N LEU A 16 31.56 7.30 2.22
CA LEU A 16 30.19 7.14 1.76
C LEU A 16 29.75 8.40 1.00
N TYR A 17 29.36 8.19 -0.25
CA TYR A 17 28.79 9.21 -1.12
C TYR A 17 27.31 8.94 -1.32
N VAL A 18 26.48 9.97 -1.14
CA VAL A 18 25.02 9.89 -1.31
C VAL A 18 24.58 10.97 -2.28
N LEU A 19 23.54 10.70 -3.07
CA LEU A 19 23.01 11.67 -4.00
C LEU A 19 22.62 12.97 -3.27
N LYS A 20 23.01 14.12 -3.82
CA LYS A 20 22.71 15.43 -3.23
C LYS A 20 21.21 15.60 -2.99
N GLY A 21 20.80 16.00 -1.79
CA GLY A 21 19.42 16.10 -1.34
C GLY A 21 18.88 14.87 -0.60
N LEU A 22 19.69 13.81 -0.45
CA LEU A 22 19.39 12.61 0.32
C LEU A 22 20.35 12.41 1.50
N GLU A 23 21.03 13.46 1.95
CA GLU A 23 22.07 13.39 3.00
C GLU A 23 21.53 12.81 4.32
N ASP A 24 20.28 13.12 4.66
CA ASP A 24 19.59 12.60 5.86
C ASP A 24 19.47 11.06 5.89
N LEU A 25 19.52 10.41 4.71
CA LEU A 25 19.50 8.96 4.62
C LEU A 25 20.84 8.32 4.97
N ALA A 26 21.94 9.07 5.03
CA ALA A 26 23.25 8.52 5.35
C ALA A 26 23.28 7.80 6.71
N ASN A 27 22.54 8.30 7.70
CA ASN A 27 22.42 7.63 9.01
C ASN A 27 21.70 6.28 8.94
N THR A 28 20.92 6.05 7.88
CA THR A 28 20.22 4.78 7.61
C THR A 28 21.06 3.85 6.73
N LEU A 29 22.02 4.43 6.01
CA LEU A 29 22.92 3.75 5.10
C LEU A 29 24.25 3.55 5.82
N GLU A 30 24.33 2.52 6.66
CA GLU A 30 25.63 2.16 7.24
C GLU A 30 26.62 1.85 6.10
N PRO A 31 27.85 2.39 6.14
CA PRO A 31 28.87 2.02 5.18
C PRO A 31 29.11 0.52 5.32
N GLY A 32 28.85 -0.22 4.23
CA GLY A 32 29.13 -1.65 4.16
C GLY A 32 30.62 -1.96 4.20
N GLU A 33 30.97 -3.24 4.20
CA GLU A 33 32.36 -3.65 4.02
C GLU A 33 32.79 -3.45 2.56
N ALA A 34 33.85 -2.65 2.36
CA ALA A 34 34.45 -2.33 1.06
C ALA A 34 33.50 -1.62 0.05
N ASN A 35 33.92 -1.55 -1.22
CA ASN A 35 33.32 -0.72 -2.28
C ASN A 35 31.91 -1.21 -2.65
N VAL A 36 30.86 -0.66 -2.07
CA VAL A 36 29.47 -1.12 -2.26
C VAL A 36 28.62 -0.03 -2.90
N VAL A 37 27.85 -0.38 -3.92
CA VAL A 37 26.83 0.50 -4.51
C VAL A 37 25.47 0.19 -3.90
N LEU A 38 24.81 1.22 -3.39
CA LEU A 38 23.51 1.12 -2.72
C LEU A 38 22.40 1.36 -3.74
N LEU A 39 21.64 0.30 -4.01
CA LEU A 39 20.52 0.32 -4.95
C LEU A 39 19.18 0.24 -4.24
N LEU A 40 18.22 0.93 -4.81
CA LEU A 40 16.81 0.84 -4.47
C LEU A 40 16.07 0.19 -5.63
N ASP A 41 15.32 -0.86 -5.34
CA ASP A 41 14.42 -1.43 -6.34
C ASP A 41 13.35 -0.40 -6.68
N THR A 42 13.14 -0.08 -7.96
CA THR A 42 12.18 0.96 -8.36
C THR A 42 11.31 0.49 -9.51
N GLY A 43 10.00 0.53 -9.29
CA GLY A 43 9.01 0.29 -10.33
C GLY A 43 8.71 1.54 -11.17
N VAL A 44 7.79 1.40 -12.11
CA VAL A 44 7.30 2.52 -12.93
C VAL A 44 6.68 3.63 -12.06
N ILE A 45 5.92 3.24 -11.02
CA ILE A 45 5.28 4.17 -10.09
C ILE A 45 6.33 4.99 -9.32
N ASP A 46 7.41 4.33 -8.85
CA ASP A 46 8.48 5.01 -8.12
C ASP A 46 9.17 6.08 -8.97
N ARG A 47 9.38 5.82 -10.26
CA ARG A 47 9.97 6.81 -11.19
C ARG A 47 9.10 8.05 -11.35
N ILE A 48 7.79 7.85 -11.47
CA ILE A 48 6.82 8.95 -11.58
C ILE A 48 6.79 9.73 -10.26
N ALA A 49 6.72 9.03 -9.12
CA ALA A 49 6.72 9.63 -7.80
C ALA A 49 7.98 10.47 -7.55
N PHE A 50 9.17 9.96 -7.90
CA PHE A 50 10.42 10.71 -7.76
C PHE A 50 10.43 11.98 -8.60
N LYS A 51 9.94 11.90 -9.84
CA LYS A 51 9.83 13.06 -10.73
C LYS A 51 8.84 14.10 -10.21
N LEU A 52 7.69 13.68 -9.70
CA LEU A 52 6.64 14.57 -9.18
C LEU A 52 7.04 15.22 -7.85
N LEU A 53 7.65 14.46 -6.95
CA LEU A 53 8.06 14.93 -5.63
C LEU A 53 9.40 15.69 -5.65
N GLY A 54 10.05 15.76 -6.81
CA GLY A 54 11.36 16.38 -6.97
C GLY A 54 12.46 15.67 -6.17
N ILE A 55 12.31 14.35 -5.99
CA ILE A 55 13.31 13.53 -5.32
C ILE A 55 14.43 13.28 -6.34
N PRO A 56 15.68 13.67 -6.02
CA PRO A 56 16.78 13.46 -6.91
C PRO A 56 17.03 11.95 -7.01
N ALA A 57 17.16 11.44 -8.23
CA ALA A 57 17.36 10.01 -8.47
C ALA A 57 18.20 9.78 -9.72
N TYR A 58 19.15 8.85 -9.62
CA TYR A 58 19.92 8.34 -10.74
C TYR A 58 19.49 6.90 -11.02
N PHE A 59 19.00 6.61 -12.22
CA PHE A 59 18.51 5.27 -12.57
C PHE A 59 19.54 4.52 -13.41
N CYS A 60 19.79 3.27 -13.04
CA CYS A 60 20.65 2.35 -13.77
C CYS A 60 19.97 0.98 -13.87
N MET A 61 19.80 0.45 -15.09
CA MET A 61 19.20 -0.88 -15.37
C MET A 61 17.90 -1.22 -14.61
N GLY A 62 17.01 -0.25 -14.40
CA GLY A 62 15.77 -0.51 -13.67
C GLY A 62 15.76 0.02 -12.24
N LYS A 63 16.92 0.12 -11.59
CA LYS A 63 17.08 0.44 -10.17
C LYS A 63 17.52 1.90 -9.97
N ALA A 64 17.19 2.49 -8.83
CA ALA A 64 17.69 3.81 -8.44
C ALA A 64 18.96 3.67 -7.60
N VAL A 65 20.02 4.39 -7.98
CA VAL A 65 21.29 4.45 -7.25
C VAL A 65 21.23 5.60 -6.26
N ILE A 66 21.15 5.28 -4.97
CA ILE A 66 21.04 6.27 -3.90
C ILE A 66 22.42 6.76 -3.46
N GLY A 67 23.41 5.86 -3.44
CA GLY A 67 24.76 6.17 -2.99
C GLY A 67 25.73 5.03 -3.23
N PHE A 68 26.98 5.23 -2.85
CA PHE A 68 28.04 4.23 -2.93
C PHE A 68 29.11 4.49 -1.89
N THR A 69 29.79 3.42 -1.45
CA THR A 69 31.00 3.48 -0.64
C THR A 69 32.20 3.21 -1.53
N THR A 70 33.28 3.94 -1.31
CA THR A 70 34.55 3.70 -2.02
C THR A 70 35.74 4.09 -1.15
N SER A 71 36.86 3.39 -1.33
CA SER A 71 38.17 3.80 -0.78
C SER A 71 38.93 4.75 -1.71
N ARG A 72 38.46 4.91 -2.96
CA ARG A 72 39.03 5.80 -3.97
C ARG A 72 38.17 7.05 -4.16
N GLU A 73 38.73 8.08 -4.74
CA GLU A 73 37.99 9.30 -5.09
C GLU A 73 37.38 9.11 -6.49
N ASP A 74 36.17 8.57 -6.54
CA ASP A 74 35.40 8.35 -7.77
C ASP A 74 34.22 9.33 -7.87
N ASP A 75 34.03 9.95 -9.03
CA ASP A 75 32.97 10.94 -9.28
C ASP A 75 31.57 10.33 -9.46
N ALA A 76 31.48 9.04 -9.82
CA ALA A 76 30.21 8.35 -10.01
C ALA A 76 30.37 6.82 -9.89
N PRO A 77 29.36 6.10 -9.37
CA PRO A 77 29.41 4.65 -9.28
C PRO A 77 29.34 4.04 -10.70
N PRO A 78 30.15 3.02 -11.01
CA PRO A 78 30.03 2.32 -12.28
C PRO A 78 28.66 1.62 -12.35
N CYS A 79 27.86 1.93 -13.37
CA CYS A 79 26.78 1.04 -13.80
C CYS A 79 27.44 -0.29 -14.20
N GLU A 80 26.95 -1.42 -13.65
CA GLU A 80 27.57 -2.76 -13.75
C GLU A 80 28.36 -3.01 -15.04
N SER A 81 29.67 -3.19 -14.90
CA SER A 81 30.40 -4.11 -15.78
C SER A 81 30.32 -5.51 -15.15
N GLU A 82 30.34 -6.58 -15.96
CA GLU A 82 30.09 -7.97 -15.51
C GLU A 82 30.89 -8.42 -14.28
N GLY A 83 32.03 -7.79 -13.97
CA GLY A 83 32.84 -8.07 -12.79
C GLY A 83 32.39 -7.43 -11.46
N HIS A 84 31.38 -6.54 -11.46
CA HIS A 84 31.01 -5.73 -10.28
C HIS A 84 29.70 -6.13 -9.59
N ARG A 85 28.99 -7.17 -10.07
CA ARG A 85 27.71 -7.65 -9.48
C ARG A 85 27.76 -7.86 -7.96
N ASN A 86 28.90 -8.32 -7.46
CA ASN A 86 29.09 -8.59 -6.03
C ASN A 86 29.22 -7.33 -5.16
N LEU A 87 29.29 -6.14 -5.77
CA LEU A 87 29.41 -4.86 -5.08
C LEU A 87 28.04 -4.19 -4.88
N PHE A 88 26.94 -4.74 -5.39
CA PHE A 88 25.63 -4.12 -5.28
C PHE A 88 24.88 -4.63 -4.05
N MET A 89 24.51 -3.71 -3.17
CA MET A 89 23.66 -4.00 -2.03
C MET A 89 22.28 -3.38 -2.27
N GLU A 90 21.28 -4.24 -2.36
CA GLU A 90 19.89 -3.83 -2.53
C GLU A 90 19.26 -3.53 -1.16
N ARG A 91 18.69 -2.33 -1.03
CA ARG A 91 18.01 -1.88 0.19
C ARG A 91 16.49 -1.84 -0.03
N ASP A 92 15.76 -2.55 0.83
CA ASP A 92 14.30 -2.73 0.75
C ASP A 92 13.49 -1.55 1.37
N GLY A 93 12.15 -1.67 1.34
CA GLY A 93 11.11 -0.65 1.49
C GLY A 93 11.19 0.33 2.68
N GLY A 94 11.99 0.06 3.70
CA GLY A 94 12.25 1.03 4.78
C GLY A 94 12.91 2.32 4.28
N VAL A 95 13.76 2.22 3.24
CA VAL A 95 14.39 3.39 2.61
C VAL A 95 13.38 4.18 1.77
N LYS A 96 12.49 3.50 1.04
CA LYS A 96 11.41 4.15 0.26
C LYS A 96 10.48 4.97 1.14
N LEU A 97 10.06 4.41 2.27
CA LEU A 97 9.16 5.10 3.20
C LEU A 97 9.80 6.38 3.74
N LYS A 98 11.09 6.33 4.12
CA LYS A 98 11.83 7.52 4.56
C LYS A 98 11.88 8.60 3.47
N LEU A 99 12.24 8.24 2.25
CA LEU A 99 12.28 9.14 1.09
C LEU A 99 10.95 9.84 0.84
N TYR A 100 9.85 9.07 0.79
CA TYR A 100 8.53 9.65 0.57
C TYR A 100 8.06 10.49 1.76
N SER A 101 8.36 10.09 3.00
CA SER A 101 7.93 10.80 4.21
C SER A 101 8.58 12.17 4.40
N GLN A 102 9.70 12.45 3.71
CA GLN A 102 10.33 13.78 3.71
C GLN A 102 9.50 14.82 2.92
N ARG A 103 8.71 14.37 1.94
CA ARG A 103 7.93 15.26 1.05
C ARG A 103 6.42 15.09 1.21
N LEU A 104 5.98 13.96 1.75
CA LEU A 104 4.59 13.63 1.95
C LEU A 104 4.33 13.25 3.41
N PRO A 105 3.13 13.52 3.95
CA PRO A 105 2.72 12.95 5.23
C PRO A 105 2.80 11.42 5.18
N ARG A 106 3.18 10.78 6.29
CA ARG A 106 3.39 9.31 6.36
C ARG A 106 2.19 8.50 5.84
N ILE A 107 0.98 9.03 6.03
CA ILE A 107 -0.28 8.47 5.54
C ILE A 107 -0.26 8.25 4.01
N LEU A 108 0.33 9.16 3.26
CA LEU A 108 0.46 9.07 1.79
C LEU A 108 1.75 8.36 1.38
N ALA A 109 2.83 8.50 2.16
CA ALA A 109 4.11 7.88 1.86
C ALA A 109 4.07 6.33 1.97
N LEU A 110 3.32 5.80 2.92
CA LEU A 110 3.22 4.36 3.17
C LEU A 110 2.65 3.57 1.97
N PRO A 111 1.48 3.90 1.41
CA PRO A 111 0.93 3.16 0.26
C PRO A 111 1.82 3.27 -0.99
N LEU A 112 2.49 4.41 -1.18
CA LEU A 112 3.47 4.58 -2.26
C LEU A 112 4.72 3.73 -2.06
N SER A 113 5.14 3.49 -0.81
CA SER A 113 6.29 2.64 -0.52
C SER A 113 6.01 1.14 -0.69
N GLU A 114 4.75 0.71 -0.51
CA GLU A 114 4.32 -0.69 -0.56
C GLU A 114 3.33 -0.97 -1.71
N VAL A 115 3.62 -0.48 -2.92
CA VAL A 115 2.71 -0.57 -4.09
C VAL A 115 2.17 -1.98 -4.36
N ASN A 116 3.00 -3.01 -4.20
CA ASN A 116 2.58 -4.40 -4.39
C ASN A 116 1.53 -4.84 -3.35
N ARG A 117 1.68 -4.39 -2.10
CA ARG A 117 0.73 -4.71 -1.03
C ARG A 117 -0.58 -3.95 -1.23
N VAL A 118 -0.52 -2.69 -1.67
CA VAL A 118 -1.69 -1.90 -2.05
C VAL A 118 -2.42 -2.54 -3.22
N ALA A 119 -1.70 -3.00 -4.25
CA ALA A 119 -2.31 -3.67 -5.40
C ALA A 119 -3.04 -4.96 -5.01
N ARG A 120 -2.41 -5.80 -4.15
CA ARG A 120 -3.09 -6.99 -3.58
C ARG A 120 -4.33 -6.57 -2.78
N PHE A 121 -4.23 -5.51 -1.98
CA PHE A 121 -5.35 -5.00 -1.19
C PHE A 121 -6.53 -4.58 -2.06
N ILE A 122 -6.28 -3.82 -3.13
CA ILE A 122 -7.30 -3.38 -4.08
C ILE A 122 -7.90 -4.58 -4.83
N ALA A 123 -7.07 -5.55 -5.25
CA ALA A 123 -7.54 -6.74 -5.94
C ALA A 123 -8.48 -7.59 -5.05
N VAL A 124 -8.10 -7.81 -3.78
CA VAL A 124 -8.97 -8.46 -2.80
C VAL A 124 -10.26 -7.66 -2.62
N GLY A 125 -10.17 -6.35 -2.40
CA GLY A 125 -11.32 -5.47 -2.27
C GLY A 125 -12.30 -5.57 -3.44
N ALA A 126 -11.80 -5.53 -4.67
CA ALA A 126 -12.60 -5.67 -5.88
C ALA A 126 -13.30 -7.04 -5.98
N SER A 127 -12.62 -8.12 -5.59
CA SER A 127 -13.26 -9.44 -5.50
C SER A 127 -14.38 -9.48 -4.44
N GLY A 128 -14.19 -8.78 -3.32
CA GLY A 128 -15.21 -8.60 -2.29
C GLY A 128 -16.42 -7.82 -2.77
N VAL A 129 -16.25 -6.81 -3.64
CA VAL A 129 -17.37 -6.10 -4.27
C VAL A 129 -18.25 -7.04 -5.08
N ALA A 130 -17.65 -7.95 -5.85
CA ALA A 130 -18.40 -8.95 -6.61
C ALA A 130 -19.20 -9.89 -5.71
N VAL A 131 -18.57 -10.41 -4.65
CA VAL A 131 -19.25 -11.26 -3.64
C VAL A 131 -20.39 -10.49 -2.96
N ASN A 132 -20.15 -9.23 -2.58
CA ASN A 132 -21.13 -8.36 -1.94
C ASN A 132 -22.38 -8.22 -2.80
N LEU A 133 -22.22 -7.81 -4.05
CA LEU A 133 -23.32 -7.58 -4.98
C LEU A 133 -24.10 -8.87 -5.26
N ALA A 134 -23.40 -9.99 -5.45
CA ALA A 134 -24.03 -11.27 -5.72
C ALA A 134 -24.89 -11.74 -4.54
N VAL A 135 -24.36 -11.69 -3.32
CA VAL A 135 -25.08 -12.12 -2.12
C VAL A 135 -26.21 -11.15 -1.79
N ALA A 136 -25.98 -9.84 -1.86
CA ALA A 136 -27.02 -8.85 -1.61
C ALA A 136 -28.19 -8.99 -2.58
N GLU A 137 -27.93 -9.11 -3.88
CA GLU A 137 -28.97 -9.27 -4.89
C GLU A 137 -29.74 -10.59 -4.72
N LEU A 138 -29.03 -11.69 -4.42
CA LEU A 138 -29.68 -12.96 -4.13
C LEU A 138 -30.58 -12.86 -2.89
N SER A 139 -30.09 -12.28 -1.80
CA SER A 139 -30.86 -12.06 -0.58
C SER A 139 -32.07 -11.16 -0.84
N HIS A 140 -31.92 -10.09 -1.62
CA HIS A 140 -33.01 -9.19 -1.97
C HIS A 140 -34.12 -9.91 -2.75
N ARG A 141 -33.77 -10.79 -3.71
CA ARG A 141 -34.76 -11.58 -4.46
C ARG A 141 -35.52 -12.58 -3.60
N LEU A 142 -34.87 -13.13 -2.58
CA LEU A 142 -35.49 -14.07 -1.64
C LEU A 142 -36.37 -13.36 -0.61
N LEU A 143 -36.00 -12.13 -0.24
CA LEU A 143 -36.72 -11.31 0.72
C LEU A 143 -37.87 -10.56 0.03
N GLN A 144 -39.07 -11.14 0.10
CA GLN A 144 -40.29 -10.46 -0.33
C GLN A 144 -40.81 -9.54 0.79
N GLY A 145 -41.41 -8.42 0.44
CA GLY A 145 -42.12 -7.54 1.39
C GLY A 145 -41.72 -6.07 1.29
N ASN A 146 -41.82 -5.37 2.42
CA ASN A 146 -41.59 -3.92 2.48
C ASN A 146 -40.11 -3.60 2.17
N PRO A 147 -39.80 -2.77 1.15
CA PRO A 147 -38.43 -2.38 0.80
C PRO A 147 -37.65 -1.74 1.95
N LEU A 148 -38.32 -1.06 2.89
CA LEU A 148 -37.70 -0.47 4.08
C LEU A 148 -37.11 -1.51 5.05
N ILE A 149 -37.55 -2.77 4.94
CA ILE A 149 -37.07 -3.88 5.76
C ILE A 149 -36.21 -4.82 4.91
N ALA A 150 -36.67 -5.18 3.71
CA ALA A 150 -35.99 -6.12 2.84
C ALA A 150 -34.61 -5.60 2.37
N ASN A 151 -34.51 -4.33 1.99
CA ASN A 151 -33.26 -3.79 1.42
C ASN A 151 -32.12 -3.72 2.45
N PRO A 152 -32.33 -3.20 3.69
CA PRO A 152 -31.28 -3.23 4.71
C PRO A 152 -30.79 -4.64 5.06
N ILE A 153 -31.70 -5.62 5.15
CA ILE A 153 -31.33 -7.01 5.46
C ILE A 153 -30.51 -7.61 4.32
N ALA A 154 -30.96 -7.44 3.08
CA ALA A 154 -30.22 -7.91 1.89
C ALA A 154 -28.84 -7.26 1.77
N SER A 155 -28.76 -5.94 1.96
CA SER A 155 -27.50 -5.18 1.95
C SER A 155 -26.55 -5.66 3.06
N THR A 156 -27.08 -5.92 4.26
CA THR A 156 -26.30 -6.46 5.39
C THR A 156 -25.76 -7.86 5.09
N ALA A 157 -26.56 -8.75 4.49
CA ALA A 157 -26.08 -10.08 4.09
C ALA A 157 -24.92 -10.00 3.08
N GLY A 158 -25.02 -9.11 2.09
CA GLY A 158 -23.92 -8.85 1.14
C GLY A 158 -22.67 -8.28 1.81
N PHE A 159 -22.85 -7.34 2.74
CA PHE A 159 -21.77 -6.78 3.55
C PHE A 159 -21.02 -7.88 4.32
N GLU A 160 -21.72 -8.68 5.13
CA GLU A 160 -21.13 -9.75 5.95
C GLU A 160 -20.35 -10.76 5.09
N ALA A 161 -20.96 -11.23 4.00
CA ALA A 161 -20.28 -12.15 3.08
C ALA A 161 -18.99 -11.56 2.50
N SER A 162 -19.02 -10.29 2.09
CA SER A 162 -17.85 -9.60 1.53
C SER A 162 -16.76 -9.32 2.56
N VAL A 163 -17.13 -9.00 3.81
CA VAL A 163 -16.18 -8.76 4.90
C VAL A 163 -15.44 -10.06 5.24
N LEU A 164 -16.16 -11.18 5.37
CA LEU A 164 -15.55 -12.48 5.61
C LEU A 164 -14.64 -12.93 4.48
N TRP A 165 -15.08 -12.72 3.22
CA TRP A 165 -14.28 -12.98 2.03
C TRP A 165 -12.97 -12.18 2.02
N ASN A 166 -13.07 -10.85 2.18
CA ASN A 166 -11.90 -9.97 2.19
C ASN A 166 -10.96 -10.28 3.34
N PHE A 167 -11.48 -10.49 4.55
CA PHE A 167 -10.66 -10.84 5.71
C PHE A 167 -9.86 -12.12 5.47
N THR A 168 -10.49 -13.13 4.89
CA THR A 168 -9.85 -14.42 4.59
C THR A 168 -8.69 -14.23 3.60
N LEU A 169 -8.92 -13.54 2.49
CA LEU A 169 -7.87 -13.25 1.51
C LEU A 169 -6.78 -12.31 2.04
N HIS A 170 -7.12 -11.39 2.93
CA HIS A 170 -6.12 -10.53 3.58
C HIS A 170 -5.19 -11.34 4.49
N GLU A 171 -5.73 -12.25 5.29
CA GLU A 171 -4.94 -13.12 6.16
C GLU A 171 -4.09 -14.13 5.36
N GLU A 172 -4.65 -14.73 4.32
CA GLU A 172 -4.03 -15.84 3.60
C GLU A 172 -3.12 -15.41 2.45
N TRP A 173 -3.28 -14.18 1.95
CA TRP A 173 -2.52 -13.68 0.80
C TRP A 173 -1.93 -12.28 0.98
N THR A 174 -2.72 -11.28 1.40
CA THR A 174 -2.21 -9.89 1.44
C THR A 174 -1.17 -9.69 2.54
N PHE A 175 -1.39 -10.29 3.71
CA PHE A 175 -0.56 -10.16 4.91
C PHE A 175 0.01 -11.49 5.39
N LYS A 176 0.04 -12.52 4.53
CA LYS A 176 0.60 -13.84 4.83
C LYS A 176 2.01 -13.74 5.42
N ASP A 177 2.83 -12.87 4.84
CA ASP A 177 4.25 -12.71 5.19
C ASP A 177 4.47 -11.81 6.42
N ALA A 178 3.39 -11.30 7.04
CA ALA A 178 3.48 -10.40 8.19
C ALA A 178 3.70 -11.13 9.53
N GLY A 179 3.87 -12.46 9.54
CA GLY A 179 4.19 -13.25 10.75
C GLY A 179 3.10 -13.23 11.82
N LEU A 180 1.84 -13.03 11.43
CA LEU A 180 0.73 -12.87 12.37
C LEU A 180 0.38 -14.20 13.05
N SER A 181 0.38 -14.21 14.40
CA SER A 181 -0.03 -15.37 15.18
C SER A 181 -1.50 -15.75 14.91
N SER A 182 -1.77 -17.07 14.80
CA SER A 182 -3.10 -17.63 14.61
C SER A 182 -4.04 -17.35 15.80
N LYS A 183 -3.49 -17.22 17.01
CA LYS A 183 -4.24 -16.99 18.26
C LYS A 183 -4.98 -15.64 18.30
N GLY A 184 -4.72 -14.73 17.36
CA GLY A 184 -5.35 -13.41 17.27
C GLY A 184 -6.37 -13.24 16.14
N ARG A 185 -6.73 -14.30 15.39
CA ARG A 185 -7.57 -14.18 14.18
C ARG A 185 -8.94 -13.58 14.48
N LEU A 186 -9.61 -14.00 15.55
CA LEU A 186 -10.91 -13.46 15.94
C LEU A 186 -10.83 -11.98 16.33
N VAL A 187 -9.80 -11.57 17.08
CA VAL A 187 -9.59 -10.17 17.45
C VAL A 187 -9.35 -9.30 16.21
N ARG A 188 -8.59 -9.80 15.23
CA ARG A 188 -8.38 -9.11 13.94
C ARG A 188 -9.68 -9.03 13.13
N LEU A 189 -10.49 -10.09 13.14
CA LEU A 189 -11.80 -10.09 12.49
C LEU A 189 -12.73 -9.03 13.07
N ILE A 190 -12.81 -8.93 14.40
CA ILE A 190 -13.60 -7.92 15.09
C ILE A 190 -13.10 -6.52 14.75
N LYS A 191 -11.77 -6.28 14.81
CA LYS A 191 -11.20 -5.00 14.40
C LYS A 191 -11.51 -4.65 12.95
N TYR A 192 -11.50 -5.63 12.05
CA TYR A 192 -11.84 -5.44 10.65
C TYR A 192 -13.32 -5.10 10.44
N HIS A 193 -14.23 -5.74 11.18
CA HIS A 193 -15.65 -5.39 11.18
C HIS A 193 -15.87 -3.96 11.70
N LEU A 194 -15.26 -3.61 12.84
CA LEU A 194 -15.37 -2.27 13.42
C LEU A 194 -14.86 -1.18 12.47
N ALA A 195 -13.74 -1.43 11.79
CA ALA A 195 -13.22 -0.52 10.77
C ALA A 195 -14.18 -0.38 9.58
N SER A 196 -14.98 -1.41 9.29
CA SER A 196 -15.88 -1.49 8.14
C SER A 196 -17.30 -0.96 8.41
N ILE A 197 -17.63 -0.52 9.62
CA ILE A 197 -18.98 -0.03 9.98
C ILE A 197 -19.44 1.11 9.07
N ALA A 198 -18.56 2.07 8.77
CA ALA A 198 -18.88 3.19 7.89
C ALA A 198 -19.25 2.70 6.47
N SER A 199 -18.62 1.62 6.00
CA SER A 199 -18.96 1.00 4.72
C SER A 199 -20.34 0.35 4.76
N TRP A 200 -20.65 -0.40 5.82
CA TRP A 200 -21.96 -1.00 6.01
C TRP A 200 -23.09 0.05 6.03
N MET A 201 -22.90 1.14 6.79
CA MET A 201 -23.87 2.23 6.87
C MET A 201 -24.12 2.87 5.50
N SER A 202 -23.06 3.08 4.71
CA SER A 202 -23.18 3.61 3.35
C SER A 202 -23.98 2.66 2.45
N GLN A 203 -23.71 1.36 2.52
CA GLN A 203 -24.42 0.35 1.73
C GLN A 203 -25.91 0.31 2.05
N VAL A 204 -26.26 0.20 3.34
CA VAL A 204 -27.67 0.17 3.77
C VAL A 204 -28.39 1.45 3.35
N PHE A 205 -27.74 2.61 3.49
CA PHE A 205 -28.31 3.89 3.10
C PHE A 205 -28.64 3.94 1.60
N PHE A 206 -27.66 3.71 0.72
CA PHE A 206 -27.89 3.83 -0.72
C PHE A 206 -28.78 2.72 -1.29
N ALA A 207 -28.65 1.48 -0.79
CA ALA A 207 -29.50 0.35 -1.19
C ALA A 207 -30.96 0.52 -0.78
N THR A 208 -31.25 1.36 0.21
CA THR A 208 -32.62 1.65 0.66
C THR A 208 -33.16 2.93 0.02
N VAL A 209 -32.40 4.01 0.08
CA VAL A 209 -32.86 5.34 -0.36
C VAL A 209 -33.00 5.42 -1.87
N MET A 210 -32.05 4.91 -2.66
CA MET A 210 -32.13 5.05 -4.12
C MET A 210 -33.33 4.30 -4.71
N PRO A 211 -33.62 3.03 -4.34
CA PRO A 211 -34.79 2.36 -4.88
C PRO A 211 -36.13 3.01 -4.48
N ILE A 212 -36.22 3.51 -3.25
CA ILE A 212 -37.48 4.09 -2.74
C ILE A 212 -37.75 5.47 -3.33
N TYR A 213 -36.75 6.36 -3.37
CA TYR A 213 -36.95 7.76 -3.76
C TYR A 213 -36.64 8.04 -5.23
N LEU A 214 -35.76 7.26 -5.87
CA LEU A 214 -35.34 7.44 -7.26
C LEU A 214 -35.87 6.35 -8.20
N GLY A 215 -36.56 5.33 -7.67
CA GLY A 215 -37.09 4.21 -8.47
C GLY A 215 -36.02 3.34 -9.12
N THR A 216 -34.77 3.41 -8.64
CA THR A 216 -33.66 2.61 -9.19
C THR A 216 -33.76 1.15 -8.76
N PRO A 217 -33.22 0.19 -9.52
CA PRO A 217 -33.14 -1.19 -9.04
C PRO A 217 -32.21 -1.30 -7.82
N PHE A 218 -32.50 -2.26 -6.93
CA PHE A 218 -31.75 -2.49 -5.67
C PHE A 218 -30.23 -2.62 -5.90
N TRP A 219 -29.82 -3.44 -6.87
CA TRP A 219 -28.40 -3.68 -7.15
C TRP A 219 -27.63 -2.39 -7.47
N LEU A 220 -28.28 -1.38 -8.06
CA LEU A 220 -27.64 -0.11 -8.39
C LEU A 220 -27.38 0.72 -7.13
N GLY A 221 -28.37 0.80 -6.24
CA GLY A 221 -28.20 1.42 -4.92
C GLY A 221 -27.13 0.72 -4.09
N GLN A 222 -27.12 -0.62 -4.11
CA GLN A 222 -26.09 -1.42 -3.44
C GLN A 222 -24.71 -1.17 -4.04
N ALA A 223 -24.57 -1.12 -5.38
CA ALA A 223 -23.30 -0.83 -6.04
C ALA A 223 -22.73 0.54 -5.66
N VAL A 224 -23.57 1.58 -5.66
CA VAL A 224 -23.16 2.93 -5.22
C VAL A 224 -22.72 2.90 -3.76
N GLY A 225 -23.51 2.27 -2.88
CA GLY A 225 -23.19 2.18 -1.46
C GLY A 225 -21.91 1.40 -1.18
N VAL A 226 -21.65 0.31 -1.90
CA VAL A 226 -20.41 -0.45 -1.78
C VAL A 226 -19.21 0.37 -2.26
N LEU A 227 -19.32 1.09 -3.38
CA LEU A 227 -18.20 1.90 -3.90
C LEU A 227 -17.85 3.08 -2.98
N VAL A 228 -18.88 3.78 -2.48
CA VAL A 228 -18.69 4.88 -1.50
C VAL A 228 -18.11 4.32 -0.20
N GLY A 229 -18.72 3.25 0.32
CA GLY A 229 -18.26 2.58 1.53
C GLY A 229 -16.85 2.01 1.40
N PHE A 230 -16.49 1.41 0.26
CA PHE A 230 -15.15 0.90 -0.02
C PHE A 230 -14.12 2.03 -0.05
N THR A 231 -14.45 3.19 -0.62
CA THR A 231 -13.54 4.33 -0.65
C THR A 231 -13.22 4.81 0.77
N VAL A 232 -14.25 4.94 1.62
CA VAL A 232 -14.10 5.30 3.03
C VAL A 232 -13.29 4.23 3.79
N ASN A 233 -13.59 2.96 3.54
CA ASN A 233 -12.95 1.83 4.22
C ASN A 233 -11.53 1.56 3.72
N PHE A 234 -11.20 1.92 2.49
CA PHE A 234 -9.82 1.86 1.98
C PHE A 234 -8.96 2.90 2.70
N ILE A 235 -9.46 4.14 2.83
CA ILE A 235 -8.76 5.20 3.55
C ILE A 235 -8.61 4.81 5.03
N LEU A 236 -9.71 4.45 5.70
CA LEU A 236 -9.67 4.14 7.13
C LEU A 236 -9.01 2.79 7.42
N GLY A 237 -9.33 1.73 6.68
CA GLY A 237 -8.84 0.37 6.92
C GLY A 237 -7.35 0.22 6.62
N TYR A 238 -6.85 0.76 5.51
CA TYR A 238 -5.41 0.73 5.20
C TYR A 238 -4.59 1.46 6.26
N ILE A 239 -5.06 2.63 6.73
CA ILE A 239 -4.36 3.45 7.73
C ILE A 239 -4.52 2.86 9.14
N TYR A 240 -5.73 2.48 9.55
CA TYR A 240 -6.04 2.16 10.96
C TYR A 240 -5.77 0.70 11.33
N THR A 241 -6.18 -0.26 10.51
CA THR A 241 -6.19 -1.69 10.91
C THR A 241 -4.82 -2.36 10.73
N TRP A 242 -4.03 -1.96 9.74
CA TRP A 242 -2.76 -2.63 9.40
C TRP A 242 -1.51 -1.72 9.46
N SER A 243 -1.65 -0.42 9.70
CA SER A 243 -0.50 0.50 9.76
C SER A 243 -0.22 1.15 11.12
N TRP A 244 -1.11 1.03 12.11
CA TRP A 244 -0.93 1.68 13.43
C TRP A 244 0.32 1.19 14.20
N SER A 245 0.83 -0.01 13.93
CA SER A 245 2.09 -0.48 14.53
C SER A 245 3.35 0.04 13.82
N ARG A 246 3.21 0.77 12.70
CA ARG A 246 4.32 1.22 11.82
C ARG A 246 4.29 2.72 11.50
N LEU A 247 3.28 3.46 11.97
CA LEU A 247 3.20 4.93 11.95
C LEU A 247 3.89 5.52 13.17
#